data_AF-A0A497KB07-F1
#
_entry.id   AF-A0A497KB07-F1
#
_cell.length_a   1.000
_cell.length_b   1.000
_cell.length_c   1.000
_cell.angle_alpha   90.00
_cell.angle_beta   90.00
_cell.angle_gamma   90.00
#
_symmetry.space_group_name_H-M   'P 1'
#
loop_
_entity.id
_entity.type
_entity.pdbx_description
1 polymer ?
#
loop_
_entity_poly.entity_id
_entity_poly.type
_entity_poly.pdbx_seq_one_letter_code
_entity_poly.pdbx_strand_id
1 'polypeptide(L)'
;MRIEIRIAGFGGQGIIRTGLMTATAACVFEDKNAVQTQSYGPESRGGRCRSEVIISDEEIDYPKVERPDILIIMSQEAYNEYVDALKEGGLLLVDPDMVPNQRKDLNVKVYEVPATRIAEELGKKIVANVVMLGALTAITKIVDEEAMRKSILRNIPKGTEKLNLMAFERGLEYGKALLKMEG
;
A
#
# COMPACT_ATOMS: atom_id res chain seq x y z
N MET A 1 -4.38 10.66 16.41
CA MET A 1 -5.00 9.54 15.65
C MET A 1 -3.93 8.48 15.41
N ARG A 2 -4.24 7.17 15.55
CA ARG A 2 -3.32 6.06 15.24
C ARG A 2 -3.92 5.20 14.12
N ILE A 3 -3.17 4.97 13.05
CA ILE A 3 -3.57 4.15 11.90
C ILE A 3 -2.54 3.05 11.69
N GLU A 4 -3.03 1.83 11.56
CA GLU A 4 -2.22 0.63 11.31
C GLU A 4 -2.45 0.11 9.89
N ILE A 5 -1.36 -0.03 9.14
CA ILE A 5 -1.37 -0.42 7.74
C ILE A 5 -0.53 -1.68 7.59
N ARG A 6 -1.10 -2.71 6.95
CA ARG A 6 -0.36 -3.91 6.55
C ARG A 6 -0.35 -4.01 5.03
N ILE A 7 0.83 -4.24 4.46
CA ILE A 7 1.07 -4.38 3.04
C ILE A 7 1.70 -5.75 2.84
N ALA A 8 1.11 -6.60 2.01
CA ALA A 8 1.58 -7.97 1.84
C ALA A 8 1.49 -8.44 0.40
N GLY A 9 2.47 -9.27 0.01
CA GLY A 9 2.63 -9.80 -1.33
C GLY A 9 3.86 -10.69 -1.44
N PHE A 10 4.39 -10.80 -2.64
CA PHE A 10 5.64 -11.49 -2.94
C PHE A 10 6.86 -10.58 -2.89
N GLY A 11 8.00 -11.18 -2.56
CA GLY A 11 9.31 -10.55 -2.76
C GLY A 11 9.49 -10.09 -4.21
N GLY A 12 10.00 -8.87 -4.39
CA GLY A 12 10.15 -8.24 -5.71
C GLY A 12 8.99 -7.34 -6.15
N GLN A 13 7.83 -7.42 -5.49
CA GLN A 13 6.71 -6.50 -5.74
C GLN A 13 6.86 -5.13 -5.05
N GLY A 14 7.99 -4.83 -4.41
CA GLY A 14 8.18 -3.54 -3.75
C GLY A 14 7.41 -3.36 -2.43
N ILE A 15 6.87 -4.42 -1.82
CA ILE A 15 6.09 -4.39 -0.56
C ILE A 15 6.78 -3.58 0.56
N ILE A 16 8.07 -3.84 0.79
CA ILE A 16 8.87 -3.12 1.79
C ILE A 16 8.99 -1.62 1.43
N ARG A 17 9.23 -1.32 0.15
CA ARG A 17 9.38 0.07 -0.31
C ARG A 17 8.07 0.83 -0.17
N THR A 18 6.93 0.18 -0.44
CA THR A 18 5.61 0.77 -0.23
C THR A 18 5.46 1.21 1.22
N GLY A 19 5.75 0.34 2.19
CA GLY A 19 5.67 0.72 3.59
C GLY A 19 6.66 1.82 3.99
N LEU A 20 7.89 1.75 3.50
CA LEU A 20 8.90 2.79 3.74
C LEU A 20 8.46 4.16 3.17
N MET A 21 7.87 4.18 1.97
CA MET A 21 7.37 5.40 1.35
C MET A 21 6.17 5.96 2.13
N THR A 22 5.25 5.11 2.59
CA THR A 22 4.13 5.55 3.43
C THR A 22 4.62 6.15 4.76
N ALA A 23 5.55 5.48 5.45
CA ALA A 23 6.13 5.98 6.70
C ALA A 23 6.94 7.27 6.48
N THR A 24 7.73 7.35 5.41
CA THR A 24 8.52 8.54 5.08
C THR A 24 7.62 9.73 4.74
N ALA A 25 6.50 9.51 4.04
CA ALA A 25 5.53 10.56 3.74
C ALA A 25 5.00 11.19 5.04
N ALA A 26 4.53 10.37 5.97
CA ALA A 26 4.00 10.81 7.24
C ALA A 26 5.05 11.48 8.14
N CYS A 27 6.21 10.83 8.31
CA CYS A 27 7.20 11.27 9.29
C CYS A 27 8.09 12.42 8.81
N VAL A 28 8.56 12.37 7.57
CA VAL A 28 9.53 13.35 7.06
C VAL A 28 8.84 14.58 6.47
N PHE A 29 7.61 14.42 5.96
CA PHE A 29 6.94 15.49 5.20
C PHE A 29 5.65 16.01 5.85
N GLU A 30 5.16 15.41 6.94
CA GLU A 30 3.94 15.82 7.65
C GLU A 30 4.06 15.90 9.17
N ASP A 31 5.27 15.76 9.73
CA ASP A 31 5.52 15.89 11.17
C ASP A 31 4.71 14.92 12.05
N LYS A 32 4.37 13.74 11.52
CA LYS A 32 3.72 12.65 12.25
C LYS A 32 4.74 11.64 12.79
N ASN A 33 4.39 10.91 13.83
CA ASN A 33 5.15 9.73 14.23
C ASN A 33 4.85 8.58 13.27
N ALA A 34 5.88 7.88 12.81
CA ALA A 34 5.71 6.67 12.01
C ALA A 34 6.72 5.58 12.36
N VAL A 35 6.25 4.35 12.44
CA VAL A 35 7.09 3.16 12.58
C VAL A 35 6.82 2.22 11.42
N GLN A 36 7.88 1.75 10.76
CA GLN A 36 7.81 0.70 9.75
C GLN A 36 8.50 -0.55 10.28
N THR A 37 7.81 -1.69 10.19
CA THR A 37 8.39 -3.01 10.42
C THR A 37 8.17 -3.88 9.19
N GLN A 38 8.96 -4.94 9.08
CA GLN A 38 8.92 -5.82 7.91
C GLN A 38 9.23 -7.26 8.30
N SER A 39 8.65 -8.18 7.55
CA SER A 39 8.92 -9.60 7.63
C SER A 39 9.03 -10.15 6.21
N TYR A 40 10.07 -10.94 5.96
CA TYR A 40 10.26 -11.63 4.70
C TYR A 40 10.63 -13.09 4.97
N GLY A 41 10.08 -13.99 4.16
CA GLY A 41 10.41 -15.40 4.24
C GLY A 41 11.88 -15.68 3.88
N PRO A 42 12.43 -16.82 4.30
CA PRO A 42 13.82 -17.20 4.04
C PRO A 42 14.10 -17.49 2.56
N GLU A 43 13.07 -17.49 1.70
CA GLU A 43 13.21 -17.79 0.28
C GLU A 43 13.93 -16.64 -0.45
N SER A 44 15.04 -16.99 -1.12
CA SER A 44 15.94 -16.04 -1.76
C SER A 44 15.32 -15.26 -2.92
N ARG A 45 14.18 -15.70 -3.49
CA ARG A 45 13.36 -14.99 -4.50
C ARG A 45 11.90 -15.46 -4.44
N GLY A 46 10.96 -14.51 -4.46
CA GLY A 46 9.52 -14.79 -4.59
C GLY A 46 8.81 -15.26 -3.31
N GLY A 47 9.50 -15.30 -2.16
CA GLY A 47 8.89 -15.63 -0.87
C GLY A 47 7.87 -14.60 -0.38
N ARG A 48 7.14 -14.96 0.67
CA ARG A 48 6.15 -14.08 1.32
C ARG A 48 6.86 -12.85 1.88
N CYS A 49 6.30 -11.68 1.60
CA CYS A 49 6.83 -10.41 2.05
C CYS A 49 5.71 -9.57 2.65
N ARG A 50 5.98 -9.02 3.83
CA ARG A 50 5.06 -8.17 4.57
C ARG A 50 5.79 -6.91 5.05
N SER A 51 5.15 -5.77 4.87
CA SER A 51 5.53 -4.52 5.49
C SER A 51 4.36 -3.99 6.31
N GLU A 52 4.66 -3.46 7.48
CA GLU A 52 3.67 -2.90 8.39
C GLU A 52 4.08 -1.48 8.72
N VAL A 53 3.10 -0.57 8.73
CA VAL A 53 3.31 0.85 9.00
C VAL A 53 2.29 1.30 10.02
N ILE A 54 2.77 1.94 11.08
CA ILE A 54 1.94 2.62 12.08
C ILE A 54 2.20 4.11 11.91
N ILE A 55 1.15 4.90 11.76
CA ILE A 55 1.21 6.37 11.73
C ILE A 55 0.42 6.90 12.92
N SER A 56 0.97 7.87 13.64
CA SER A 56 0.35 8.47 14.80
C SER A 56 0.65 9.97 14.94
N ASP A 57 -0.30 10.77 15.42
CA ASP A 57 -0.04 12.15 15.83
C ASP A 57 0.65 12.23 17.22
N GLU A 58 0.67 11.11 17.95
CA GLU A 58 1.29 10.95 19.27
C GLU A 58 2.40 9.89 19.23
N GLU A 59 3.17 9.76 20.31
CA GLU A 59 4.25 8.77 20.43
C GLU A 59 3.76 7.33 20.16
N ILE A 60 4.62 6.50 19.57
CA ILE A 60 4.31 5.11 19.23
C ILE A 60 5.02 4.18 20.22
N ASP A 61 4.30 3.78 21.26
CA ASP A 61 4.85 2.93 22.34
C ASP A 61 4.90 1.44 21.96
N TYR A 62 4.11 1.01 20.96
CA TYR A 62 4.07 -0.37 20.49
C TYR A 62 4.22 -0.44 18.96
N PRO A 63 5.33 -1.02 18.44
CA PRO A 63 5.71 -0.91 17.03
C PRO A 63 5.15 -2.03 16.13
N LYS A 64 4.23 -2.87 16.61
CA LYS A 64 3.65 -3.97 15.83
C LYS A 64 2.20 -3.70 15.45
N VAL A 65 1.84 -4.10 14.24
CA VAL A 65 0.45 -4.11 13.76
C VAL A 65 -0.18 -5.44 14.15
N GLU A 66 -1.27 -5.41 14.91
CA GLU A 66 -2.01 -6.61 15.28
C GLU A 66 -3.19 -6.81 14.35
N ARG A 67 -4.06 -5.79 14.29
CA ARG A 67 -5.22 -5.74 13.41
C ARG A 67 -5.17 -4.46 12.58
N PRO A 68 -4.80 -4.50 11.30
CA PRO A 68 -4.68 -3.30 10.49
C PRO A 68 -6.03 -2.61 10.30
N ASP A 69 -6.01 -1.28 10.25
CA ASP A 69 -7.11 -0.45 9.74
C ASP A 69 -7.16 -0.50 8.21
N ILE A 70 -5.99 -0.61 7.57
CA ILE A 70 -5.82 -0.68 6.12
C ILE A 70 -4.96 -1.89 5.75
N LEU A 71 -5.47 -2.74 4.87
CA LEU A 71 -4.77 -3.90 4.35
C LEU A 71 -4.58 -3.74 2.83
N ILE A 72 -3.32 -3.78 2.37
CA ILE A 72 -2.96 -3.77 0.96
C ILE A 72 -2.44 -5.17 0.57
N ILE A 73 -3.10 -5.82 -0.37
CA ILE A 73 -2.74 -7.18 -0.82
C ILE A 73 -2.39 -7.20 -2.30
N MET A 74 -1.22 -7.78 -2.62
CA MET A 74 -0.71 -7.93 -3.98
C MET A 74 -0.45 -9.39 -4.40
N SER A 75 -0.95 -10.37 -3.64
CA SER A 75 -0.88 -11.81 -3.98
C SER A 75 -1.98 -12.61 -3.29
N GLN A 76 -2.48 -13.68 -3.93
CA GLN A 76 -3.50 -14.55 -3.36
C GLN A 76 -3.08 -15.21 -2.03
N GLU A 77 -1.81 -15.56 -1.87
CA GLU A 77 -1.27 -16.20 -0.67
C GLU A 77 -1.32 -15.23 0.52
N ALA A 78 -0.91 -13.98 0.30
CA ALA A 78 -1.04 -12.92 1.30
C ALA A 78 -2.51 -12.61 1.62
N TYR A 79 -3.41 -12.68 0.63
CA TYR A 79 -4.85 -12.54 0.87
C TYR A 79 -5.34 -13.61 1.84
N ASN A 80 -5.10 -14.87 1.51
CA ASN A 80 -5.53 -16.02 2.30
C ASN A 80 -4.97 -15.99 3.73
N GLU A 81 -3.78 -15.43 3.92
CA GLU A 81 -3.13 -15.33 5.23
C GLU A 81 -3.64 -14.16 6.08
N TYR A 82 -3.80 -12.98 5.49
CA TYR A 82 -3.93 -11.74 6.27
C TYR A 82 -5.32 -11.12 6.26
N VAL A 83 -6.23 -11.53 5.38
CA VAL A 83 -7.54 -10.90 5.25
C VAL A 83 -8.36 -10.94 6.54
N ASP A 84 -8.27 -12.02 7.32
CA ASP A 84 -9.00 -12.17 8.59
C ASP A 84 -8.46 -11.27 9.72
N ALA A 85 -7.24 -10.73 9.57
CA ALA A 85 -6.66 -9.83 10.56
C ALA A 85 -7.22 -8.40 10.45
N LEU A 86 -7.78 -8.03 9.30
CA LEU A 86 -8.34 -6.69 9.05
C LEU A 86 -9.43 -6.37 10.07
N LYS A 87 -9.42 -5.13 10.58
CA LYS A 87 -10.48 -4.63 11.47
C LYS A 87 -11.83 -4.64 10.75
N GLU A 88 -12.89 -4.87 11.52
CA GLU A 88 -14.25 -4.72 11.01
C GLU A 88 -14.49 -3.28 10.54
N GLY A 89 -15.10 -3.11 9.37
CA GLY A 89 -15.23 -1.81 8.71
C GLY A 89 -13.91 -1.23 8.17
N GLY A 90 -12.81 -1.98 8.27
CA GLY A 90 -11.49 -1.60 7.76
C GLY A 90 -11.46 -1.53 6.23
N LEU A 91 -10.32 -1.12 5.70
CA LEU A 91 -10.10 -0.91 4.28
C LEU A 91 -9.23 -2.01 3.68
N LEU A 92 -9.72 -2.70 2.65
CA LEU A 92 -8.97 -3.62 1.82
C LEU A 92 -8.70 -2.99 0.45
N LEU A 93 -7.42 -2.82 0.12
CA LEU A 93 -6.94 -2.51 -1.22
C LEU A 93 -6.31 -3.77 -1.81
N VAL A 94 -6.76 -4.17 -2.98
CA VAL A 94 -6.37 -5.44 -3.58
C VAL A 94 -6.13 -5.28 -5.07
N ASP A 95 -5.09 -5.94 -5.58
CA ASP A 95 -4.91 -6.09 -7.03
C ASP A 95 -5.70 -7.31 -7.54
N PRO A 96 -6.84 -7.12 -8.26
CA PRO A 96 -7.71 -8.22 -8.66
C PRO A 96 -7.03 -9.17 -9.66
N ASP A 97 -6.04 -8.72 -10.42
CA ASP A 97 -5.29 -9.57 -11.34
C ASP A 97 -4.34 -10.52 -10.58
N MET A 98 -3.94 -10.15 -9.36
CA MET A 98 -3.08 -10.96 -8.49
C MET A 98 -3.87 -11.73 -7.42
N VAL A 99 -5.12 -11.34 -7.17
CA VAL A 99 -6.02 -11.92 -6.17
C VAL A 99 -7.39 -12.19 -6.80
N PRO A 100 -7.49 -13.20 -7.69
CA PRO A 100 -8.74 -13.50 -8.38
C PRO A 100 -9.80 -14.13 -7.45
N ASN A 101 -9.40 -14.72 -6.33
CA ASN A 101 -10.31 -15.40 -5.40
C ASN A 101 -10.47 -14.58 -4.12
N GLN A 102 -11.46 -13.71 -4.11
CA GLN A 102 -11.84 -12.91 -2.95
C GLN A 102 -13.16 -13.42 -2.34
N ARG A 103 -13.20 -13.48 -1.01
CA ARG A 103 -14.43 -13.73 -0.24
C ARG A 103 -15.38 -12.54 -0.35
N LYS A 104 -16.68 -12.84 -0.43
CA LYS A 104 -17.76 -11.84 -0.56
C LYS A 104 -18.42 -11.49 0.78
N ASP A 105 -18.16 -12.28 1.81
CA ASP A 105 -18.74 -12.21 3.14
C ASP A 105 -17.94 -11.32 4.11
N LEU A 106 -17.00 -10.52 3.61
CA LEU A 106 -16.18 -9.63 4.43
C LEU A 106 -16.97 -8.37 4.83
N ASN A 107 -17.03 -8.07 6.13
CA ASN A 107 -17.56 -6.80 6.63
C ASN A 107 -16.49 -5.69 6.61
N VAL A 108 -15.98 -5.37 5.43
CA VAL A 108 -14.91 -4.37 5.20
C VAL A 108 -15.18 -3.59 3.91
N LYS A 109 -14.57 -2.42 3.75
CA LYS A 109 -14.59 -1.68 2.48
C LYS A 109 -13.53 -2.26 1.54
N VAL A 110 -13.92 -2.69 0.35
CA VAL A 110 -13.01 -3.30 -0.63
C VAL A 110 -12.87 -2.40 -1.85
N TYR A 111 -11.63 -2.06 -2.19
CA TYR A 111 -11.28 -1.37 -3.42
C TYR A 111 -10.33 -2.23 -4.25
N GLU A 112 -10.80 -2.63 -5.42
CA GLU A 112 -10.00 -3.33 -6.40
C GLU A 112 -9.23 -2.32 -7.26
N VAL A 113 -7.90 -2.40 -7.21
CA VAL A 113 -7.00 -1.51 -7.95
C VAL A 113 -6.15 -2.41 -8.86
N PRO A 114 -6.38 -2.44 -10.20
CA PRO A 114 -5.63 -3.27 -11.14
C PRO A 114 -4.22 -2.70 -11.37
N ALA A 115 -3.44 -2.63 -10.29
CA ALA A 115 -2.16 -1.94 -10.19
C ALA A 115 -1.12 -2.57 -11.11
N THR A 116 -1.12 -3.90 -11.21
CA THR A 116 -0.28 -4.66 -12.13
C THR A 116 -0.55 -4.28 -13.58
N ARG A 117 -1.82 -4.25 -13.99
CA ARG A 117 -2.22 -3.88 -15.35
C ARG A 117 -1.85 -2.44 -15.69
N ILE A 118 -2.15 -1.50 -14.79
CA ILE A 118 -1.78 -0.08 -14.97
C ILE A 118 -0.26 0.07 -15.10
N ALA A 119 0.53 -0.66 -14.30
CA ALA A 119 1.98 -0.62 -14.38
C ALA A 119 2.53 -1.25 -15.68
N GLU A 120 1.88 -2.29 -16.20
CA GLU A 120 2.20 -2.91 -17.48
C GLU A 120 1.90 -1.96 -18.65
N GLU A 121 0.79 -1.21 -18.62
CA GLU A 121 0.50 -0.13 -19.60
C GLU A 121 1.56 0.97 -19.61
N LEU A 122 2.18 1.25 -18.45
CA LEU A 122 3.30 2.18 -18.30
C LEU A 122 4.65 1.57 -18.72
N GLY A 123 4.66 0.31 -19.17
CA GLY A 123 5.81 -0.39 -19.70
C GLY A 123 6.68 -1.11 -18.67
N LYS A 124 6.39 -1.03 -17.37
CA LYS A 124 7.14 -1.76 -16.34
C LYS A 124 6.26 -2.20 -15.16
N LYS A 125 5.98 -3.50 -15.07
CA LYS A 125 5.25 -4.11 -13.94
C LYS A 125 5.82 -3.77 -12.55
N ILE A 126 7.13 -3.51 -12.44
CA ILE A 126 7.81 -3.22 -11.16
C ILE A 126 7.28 -1.97 -10.44
N VAL A 127 6.54 -1.08 -11.12
CA VAL A 127 5.94 0.12 -10.49
C VAL A 127 4.49 -0.08 -10.02
N ALA A 128 3.95 -1.29 -10.07
CA ALA A 128 2.60 -1.61 -9.58
C ALA A 128 2.39 -1.19 -8.12
N ASN A 129 3.43 -1.31 -7.30
CA ASN A 129 3.39 -0.91 -5.90
C ASN A 129 3.20 0.62 -5.73
N VAL A 130 3.71 1.41 -6.67
CA VAL A 130 3.54 2.87 -6.68
C VAL A 130 2.17 3.28 -7.21
N VAL A 131 1.59 2.52 -8.15
CA VAL A 131 0.17 2.67 -8.52
C VAL A 131 -0.71 2.44 -7.29
N MET A 132 -0.43 1.37 -6.52
CA MET A 132 -1.16 1.07 -5.30
C MET A 132 -1.01 2.18 -4.23
N LEU A 133 0.18 2.80 -4.11
CA LEU A 133 0.38 3.99 -3.25
C LEU A 133 -0.47 5.18 -3.68
N GLY A 134 -0.60 5.41 -5.00
CA GLY A 134 -1.48 6.45 -5.54
C GLY A 134 -2.92 6.24 -5.10
N ALA A 135 -3.44 5.01 -5.28
CA ALA A 135 -4.80 4.67 -4.88
C ALA A 135 -5.00 4.78 -3.36
N LEU A 136 -4.08 4.25 -2.56
CA LEU A 136 -4.06 4.40 -1.10
C LEU A 136 -4.19 5.87 -0.69
N THR A 137 -3.37 6.74 -1.28
CA THR A 137 -3.32 8.17 -0.94
C THR A 137 -4.65 8.85 -1.27
N ALA A 138 -5.20 8.58 -2.45
CA ALA A 138 -6.48 9.14 -2.90
C ALA A 138 -7.66 8.71 -2.01
N ILE A 139 -7.73 7.42 -1.66
CA ILE A 139 -8.86 6.83 -0.94
C ILE A 139 -8.84 7.21 0.54
N THR A 140 -7.65 7.20 1.14
CA THR A 140 -7.53 7.30 2.61
C THR A 140 -7.19 8.69 3.11
N LYS A 141 -6.48 9.49 2.30
CA LYS A 141 -5.96 10.81 2.70
C LYS A 141 -5.17 10.77 4.03
N ILE A 142 -4.56 9.63 4.37
CA ILE A 142 -3.71 9.49 5.56
C ILE A 142 -2.50 10.43 5.53
N VAL A 143 -2.09 10.78 4.31
CA VAL A 143 -1.02 11.70 3.96
C VAL A 143 -1.44 12.49 2.71
N ASP A 144 -0.94 13.71 2.60
CA ASP A 144 -1.09 14.60 1.47
C ASP A 144 -0.40 14.03 0.23
N GLU A 145 -0.99 14.31 -0.92
CA GLU A 145 -0.46 13.83 -2.19
C GLU A 145 0.96 14.37 -2.46
N GLU A 146 1.24 15.62 -2.06
CA GLU A 146 2.58 16.21 -2.22
C GLU A 146 3.62 15.54 -1.31
N ALA A 147 3.25 15.22 -0.06
CA ALA A 147 4.11 14.49 0.87
C ALA A 147 4.44 13.09 0.32
N MET A 148 3.44 12.40 -0.22
CA MET A 148 3.67 11.10 -0.88
C MET A 148 4.56 11.21 -2.12
N ARG A 149 4.38 12.23 -2.99
CA ARG A 149 5.27 12.48 -4.15
C ARG A 149 6.72 12.69 -3.71
N LYS A 150 6.96 13.53 -2.71
CA LYS A 150 8.30 13.78 -2.15
C LYS A 150 8.90 12.49 -1.57
N SER A 151 8.09 11.71 -0.87
CA SER A 151 8.50 10.41 -0.31
C SER A 151 8.88 9.39 -1.38
N ILE A 152 8.11 9.29 -2.46
CA ILE A 152 8.42 8.42 -3.60
C ILE A 152 9.78 8.80 -4.17
N LEU A 153 9.98 10.07 -4.53
CA LEU A 153 11.23 10.56 -5.13
C LEU A 153 12.46 10.31 -4.25
N ARG A 154 12.30 10.36 -2.93
CA ARG A 154 13.38 10.08 -1.97
C ARG A 154 13.77 8.60 -1.92
N ASN A 155 12.83 7.69 -2.15
CA ASN A 155 12.98 6.25 -1.86
C ASN A 155 13.12 5.35 -3.11
N ILE A 156 12.94 5.90 -4.31
CA ILE A 156 13.13 5.17 -5.56
C ILE A 156 14.59 5.21 -6.05
N PRO A 157 15.01 4.28 -6.92
CA PRO A 157 16.29 4.37 -7.61
C PRO A 157 16.37 5.63 -8.50
N LYS A 158 17.55 6.25 -8.55
CA LYS A 158 17.83 7.36 -9.47
C LYS A 158 17.57 6.95 -10.93
N GLY A 159 17.04 7.86 -11.73
CA GLY A 159 16.69 7.64 -13.13
C GLY A 159 15.35 6.94 -13.35
N THR A 160 14.58 6.68 -12.28
CA THR A 160 13.24 6.10 -12.35
C THR A 160 12.13 7.07 -11.95
N GLU A 161 12.46 8.33 -11.70
CA GLU A 161 11.59 9.38 -11.15
C GLU A 161 10.34 9.59 -11.99
N LYS A 162 10.53 9.86 -13.28
CA LYS A 162 9.42 10.12 -14.21
C LYS A 162 8.40 8.98 -14.23
N LEU A 163 8.89 7.74 -14.30
CA LEU A 163 8.02 6.57 -14.38
C LEU A 163 7.25 6.34 -13.08
N ASN A 164 7.91 6.45 -11.92
CA ASN A 164 7.25 6.26 -10.64
C ASN A 164 6.24 7.37 -10.35
N LEU A 165 6.53 8.63 -10.70
CA LEU A 165 5.55 9.70 -10.59
C LEU A 165 4.34 9.47 -11.50
N MET A 166 4.54 9.06 -12.75
CA MET A 166 3.43 8.70 -13.64
C MET A 166 2.59 7.54 -13.07
N ALA A 167 3.24 6.51 -12.51
CA ALA A 167 2.54 5.41 -11.85
C ALA A 167 1.71 5.88 -10.65
N PHE A 168 2.28 6.78 -9.83
CA PHE A 168 1.59 7.38 -8.70
C PHE A 168 0.36 8.17 -9.15
N GLU A 169 0.50 9.04 -10.16
CA GLU A 169 -0.64 9.83 -10.68
C GLU A 169 -1.75 8.92 -11.23
N ARG A 170 -1.40 7.88 -12.00
CA ARG A 170 -2.40 6.93 -12.51
C ARG A 170 -3.13 6.19 -11.39
N GLY A 171 -2.40 5.82 -10.33
CA GLY A 171 -3.00 5.24 -9.13
C GLY A 171 -3.93 6.21 -8.39
N LEU A 172 -3.50 7.46 -8.26
CA LEU A 172 -4.25 8.53 -7.61
C LEU A 172 -5.56 8.84 -8.36
N GLU A 173 -5.49 8.98 -9.69
CA GLU A 173 -6.65 9.16 -10.56
C GLU A 173 -7.63 7.99 -10.44
N TYR A 174 -7.11 6.75 -10.44
CA TYR A 174 -7.93 5.56 -10.30
C TYR A 174 -8.62 5.50 -8.93
N GLY A 175 -7.89 5.77 -7.84
CA GLY A 175 -8.46 5.84 -6.49
C GLY A 175 -9.54 6.91 -6.35
N LYS A 176 -9.35 8.09 -6.96
CA LYS A 176 -10.38 9.14 -7.01
C LYS A 176 -11.61 8.72 -7.80
N ALA A 177 -11.43 7.94 -8.88
CA ALA A 177 -12.54 7.43 -9.67
C ALA A 177 -13.37 6.40 -8.89
N LEU A 178 -12.72 5.51 -8.12
CA LEU A 178 -13.40 4.55 -7.25
C LEU A 178 -14.29 5.25 -6.21
N LEU A 179 -13.79 6.29 -5.54
CA LEU A 179 -14.59 7.06 -4.57
C LEU A 179 -15.84 7.71 -5.19
N LYS A 180 -15.79 8.08 -6.47
CA LYS A 180 -16.95 8.67 -7.18
C LYS A 180 -17.99 7.64 -7.58
N MET A 181 -17.63 6.36 -7.65
CA MET A 181 -18.58 5.28 -7.97
C MET A 181 -19.36 4.80 -6.75
N GLU A 182 -18.88 5.12 -5.54
CA GLU A 182 -19.55 4.79 -4.27
C GLU A 182 -20.56 5.85 -3.80
N GLY A 183 -20.46 7.08 -4.30
CA GLY A 183 -21.32 8.21 -3.93
C GLY A 183 -22.37 8.51 -4.99
#